data_AF-A0A2P6TQQ7-F1
#
_entry.id   AF-A0A2P6TQQ7-F1
#
_cell.length_a   1.000
_cell.length_b   1.000
_cell.length_c   1.000
_cell.angle_alpha   90.00
_cell.angle_beta   90.00
_cell.angle_gamma   90.00
#
_symmetry.space_group_name_H-M   'P 1'
#
loop_
_entity.id
_entity.type
_entity.pdbx_description
1 polymer ?
#
loop_
_entity_poly.entity_id
_entity_poly.type
_entity_poly.pdbx_seq_one_letter_code
_entity_poly.pdbx_strand_id
1 'polypeptide(L)'
;MADSAASAPAAGGAPPSAAVAAVAADVPPAESSEAGKQRRNRVKKLKAQYVGILELEQRSAAGQPLDAGQSEKLSRKAAVAAELEAMGVELPEAPPPPPPPLTGTFTHSEVLQSMEKEVSQEEVAGALEKLLISRGGGQRQRPEGPISRALAGQYQLLEANPGFSYFITLPAPLPDIAVHLEDTMGAVFFETMRPRAEAGQPRAVKVMYEQLLPTAQHAGIPAMQLRLQLLTEYGIDPVTEQVVPGSDEERAAWLRSVVPPAEQRAAQRQLQDVQRFRPGRAGRVVCGTREQGRKR
;
A
#
# COMPACT_ATOMS: atom_id res chain seq x y z
N MET A 1 -2.41 -29.21 -63.20
CA MET A 1 -1.20 -28.81 -63.95
C MET A 1 -1.30 -27.34 -64.25
N ALA A 2 -0.59 -26.53 -63.47
CA ALA A 2 -0.14 -25.18 -63.78
C ALA A 2 0.71 -24.75 -62.58
N ASP A 3 2.02 -24.94 -62.72
CA ASP A 3 3.06 -24.39 -61.87
C ASP A 3 2.97 -22.87 -61.83
N SER A 4 3.12 -22.28 -60.65
CA SER A 4 3.59 -20.89 -60.54
C SER A 4 4.31 -20.70 -59.22
N ALA A 5 5.63 -20.94 -59.28
CA ALA A 5 6.62 -20.56 -58.29
C ALA A 5 6.98 -19.07 -58.43
N ALA A 6 7.14 -18.37 -57.31
CA ALA A 6 7.89 -17.12 -57.11
C ALA A 6 7.36 -16.47 -55.81
N SER A 7 8.13 -15.86 -54.91
CA SER A 7 9.54 -15.53 -54.83
C SER A 7 9.78 -15.11 -53.37
N ALA A 8 10.83 -15.62 -52.74
CA ALA A 8 11.22 -15.24 -51.38
C ALA A 8 12.11 -13.99 -51.41
N PRO A 9 11.87 -12.96 -50.57
CA PRO A 9 12.83 -11.87 -50.43
C PRO A 9 13.94 -12.24 -49.43
N ALA A 10 15.15 -11.87 -49.86
CA ALA A 10 16.45 -12.20 -49.30
C ALA A 10 16.72 -11.65 -47.89
N ALA A 11 17.48 -12.44 -47.13
CA ALA A 11 18.11 -12.06 -45.88
C ALA A 11 19.19 -10.99 -46.12
N GLY A 12 18.91 -9.76 -45.70
CA GLY A 12 19.90 -8.68 -45.59
C GLY A 12 20.63 -8.77 -44.25
N GLY A 13 21.78 -9.42 -44.24
CA GLY A 13 22.71 -9.42 -43.11
C GLY A 13 23.40 -8.07 -42.98
N ALA A 14 23.08 -7.33 -41.91
CA ALA A 14 23.88 -6.21 -41.46
C ALA A 14 24.98 -6.73 -40.50
N PRO A 15 26.26 -6.35 -40.69
CA PRO A 15 27.33 -6.75 -39.80
C PRO A 15 27.20 -6.03 -38.44
N PRO A 16 27.42 -6.70 -37.30
CA PRO A 16 27.53 -6.02 -36.02
C PRO A 16 28.84 -5.21 -36.00
N SER A 17 28.68 -3.88 -35.96
CA SER A 17 29.77 -2.94 -35.78
C SER A 17 30.43 -3.16 -34.42
N ALA A 18 31.65 -3.69 -34.46
CA ALA A 18 32.57 -3.73 -33.34
C ALA A 18 33.19 -2.34 -33.17
N ALA A 19 32.90 -1.67 -32.06
CA ALA A 19 33.79 -0.72 -31.36
C ALA A 19 33.02 0.06 -30.29
N VAL A 20 32.87 -0.50 -29.09
CA VAL A 20 32.83 0.32 -27.88
C VAL A 20 33.93 -0.22 -26.98
N ALA A 21 35.04 0.49 -27.03
CA ALA A 21 36.23 0.22 -26.26
C ALA A 21 35.94 0.35 -24.76
N ALA A 22 36.53 -0.58 -24.02
CA ALA A 22 36.68 -0.64 -22.59
C ALA A 22 36.79 0.73 -21.88
N VAL A 23 35.78 1.06 -21.09
CA VAL A 23 35.98 1.69 -19.79
C VAL A 23 35.69 0.61 -18.76
N ALA A 24 36.68 -0.24 -18.52
CA ALA A 24 36.71 -1.14 -17.39
C ALA A 24 36.87 -0.26 -16.14
N ALA A 25 35.75 0.24 -15.64
CA ALA A 25 35.67 0.74 -14.28
C ALA A 25 36.10 -0.40 -13.37
N ASP A 26 37.10 -0.12 -12.56
CA ASP A 26 37.60 -0.90 -11.44
C ASP A 26 36.42 -1.28 -10.53
N VAL A 27 35.74 -2.39 -10.86
CA VAL A 27 34.73 -3.00 -9.99
C VAL A 27 35.56 -3.75 -8.96
N PRO A 28 35.63 -3.28 -7.70
CA PRO A 28 36.38 -3.99 -6.68
C PRO A 28 35.83 -5.42 -6.61
N PRO A 29 36.71 -6.44 -6.56
CA PRO A 29 36.30 -7.82 -6.52
C PRO A 29 35.26 -7.97 -5.42
N ALA A 30 34.09 -8.52 -5.77
CA ALA A 30 33.02 -8.76 -4.82
C ALA A 30 33.59 -9.63 -3.70
N GLU A 31 33.96 -9.02 -2.58
CA GLU A 31 34.40 -9.69 -1.38
C GLU A 31 33.19 -10.44 -0.81
N SER A 32 32.88 -11.58 -1.41
CA SER A 32 32.04 -12.63 -0.83
C SER A 32 32.82 -13.39 0.25
N SER A 33 33.70 -12.71 0.98
CA SER A 33 34.38 -13.27 2.13
C SER A 33 33.35 -13.38 3.27
N GLU A 34 33.36 -14.51 3.97
CA GLU A 34 32.55 -14.68 5.19
C GLU A 34 32.78 -13.52 6.18
N ALA A 35 33.99 -12.94 6.21
CA ALA A 35 34.32 -11.74 6.98
C ALA A 35 33.46 -10.52 6.60
N GLY A 36 33.20 -10.29 5.30
CA GLY A 36 32.34 -9.21 4.84
C GLY A 36 30.87 -9.38 5.24
N LYS A 37 30.37 -10.62 5.31
CA LYS A 37 29.03 -10.92 5.84
C LYS A 37 28.97 -10.67 7.35
N GLN A 38 29.96 -11.15 8.10
CA GLN A 38 30.05 -10.95 9.54
C GLN A 38 30.12 -9.46 9.92
N ARG A 39 30.93 -8.67 9.20
CA ARG A 39 31.02 -7.21 9.40
C ARG A 39 29.67 -6.53 9.15
N ARG A 40 28.99 -6.84 8.04
CA ARG A 40 27.65 -6.27 7.74
C ARG A 40 26.62 -6.62 8.80
N ASN A 41 26.61 -7.86 9.28
CA ASN A 41 25.70 -8.30 10.34
C ASN A 41 26.00 -7.59 11.67
N ARG A 42 27.28 -7.40 12.01
CA ARG A 42 27.70 -6.65 13.21
C ARG A 42 27.28 -5.18 13.15
N VAL A 43 27.52 -4.51 12.03
CA VAL A 43 27.07 -3.12 11.79
C VAL A 43 25.54 -3.01 11.93
N LYS A 44 24.79 -3.94 11.33
CA LYS A 44 23.32 -3.96 11.43
C LYS A 44 22.85 -4.10 12.88
N LYS A 45 23.50 -4.96 13.67
CA LYS A 45 23.18 -5.16 15.09
C LYS A 45 23.48 -3.93 15.93
N LEU A 46 24.64 -3.29 15.73
CA LEU A 46 25.03 -2.10 16.47
C LEU A 46 24.18 -0.88 16.13
N LYS A 47 23.81 -0.69 14.85
CA LYS A 47 22.85 0.35 14.45
C LYS A 47 21.51 0.18 15.17
N ALA A 48 20.96 -1.04 15.19
CA ALA A 48 19.71 -1.31 15.88
C ALA A 48 19.81 -1.06 17.40
N GLN A 49 20.93 -1.41 18.02
CA GLN A 49 21.18 -1.10 19.44
C GLN A 49 21.27 0.41 19.69
N TYR A 50 21.97 1.15 18.83
CA TYR A 50 22.10 2.60 18.96
C TYR A 50 20.76 3.32 18.82
N VAL A 51 19.93 2.95 17.85
CA VAL A 51 18.58 3.51 17.68
C VAL A 51 17.71 3.25 18.93
N GLY A 52 17.73 2.03 19.47
CA GLY A 52 17.00 1.73 20.70
C GLY A 52 17.49 2.54 21.91
N ILE A 53 18.78 2.89 21.96
CA ILE A 53 19.34 3.76 23.00
C ILE A 53 18.86 5.22 22.81
N LEU A 54 18.79 5.72 21.57
CA LEU A 54 18.24 7.06 21.28
C LEU A 54 16.76 7.17 21.67
N GLU A 55 15.96 6.14 21.43
CA GLU A 55 14.55 6.10 21.86
C GLU A 55 14.43 6.15 23.39
N LEU A 56 15.29 5.43 24.13
CA LEU A 56 15.31 5.50 25.59
C LEU A 56 15.71 6.88 26.10
N GLU A 57 16.63 7.55 25.43
CA GLU A 57 17.05 8.92 25.76
C GLU A 57 15.90 9.91 25.57
N GLN A 58 15.13 9.79 24.48
CA GLN A 58 13.94 10.60 24.25
C GLN A 58 12.86 10.35 25.31
N ARG A 59 12.62 9.10 25.68
CA ARG A 59 11.67 8.74 26.75
C ARG A 59 12.09 9.31 28.10
N SER A 60 13.38 9.24 28.41
CA SER A 60 13.97 9.87 29.60
C SER A 60 13.77 11.38 29.59
N ALA A 61 14.05 12.04 28.46
CA ALA A 61 13.85 13.48 28.27
C ALA A 61 12.38 13.90 28.39
N ALA A 62 11.45 13.02 28.01
CA ALA A 62 10.01 13.20 28.20
C ALA A 62 9.53 12.93 29.64
N GLY A 63 10.43 12.66 30.58
CA GLY A 63 10.12 12.41 31.99
C GLY A 63 9.54 11.02 32.28
N GLN A 64 9.65 10.07 31.35
CA GLN A 64 9.22 8.69 31.62
C GLN A 64 10.26 7.97 32.50
N PRO A 65 9.83 7.28 33.57
CA PRO A 65 10.75 6.54 34.43
C PRO A 65 11.38 5.37 33.67
N LEU A 66 12.69 5.20 33.82
CA LEU A 66 13.44 4.10 33.23
C LEU A 66 13.71 3.01 34.27
N ASP A 67 13.66 1.76 33.85
CA ASP A 67 14.11 0.64 34.68
C ASP A 67 15.65 0.57 34.75
N ALA A 68 16.18 -0.26 35.65
CA ALA A 68 17.63 -0.41 35.84
C ALA A 68 18.35 -0.91 34.58
N GLY A 69 17.71 -1.79 33.81
CA GLY A 69 18.28 -2.32 32.56
C GLY A 69 18.28 -1.30 31.42
N GLN A 70 17.28 -0.41 31.38
CA GLN A 70 17.22 0.72 30.44
C GLN A 70 18.28 1.78 30.77
N SER A 71 18.47 2.06 32.06
CA SER A 71 19.52 2.98 32.53
C SER A 71 20.92 2.45 32.18
N GLU A 72 21.16 1.14 32.31
CA GLU A 72 22.40 0.50 31.87
C GLU A 72 22.59 0.55 30.35
N LYS A 73 21.52 0.43 29.56
CA LYS A 73 21.61 0.61 28.10
C LYS A 73 22.00 2.03 27.72
N LEU A 74 21.47 3.04 28.41
CA LEU A 74 21.87 4.44 28.21
C LEU A 74 23.34 4.68 28.53
N SER A 75 23.87 4.09 29.61
CA SER A 75 25.30 4.24 29.94
C SER A 75 26.23 3.62 28.89
N ARG A 76 25.76 2.63 28.12
CA ARG A 76 26.49 2.01 27.01
C ARG A 76 26.44 2.82 25.70
N LYS A 77 25.70 3.94 25.62
CA LYS A 77 25.55 4.77 24.41
C LYS A 77 26.89 5.15 23.79
N ALA A 78 27.81 5.67 24.61
CA ALA A 78 29.13 6.11 24.14
C ALA A 78 29.98 4.97 23.58
N ALA A 79 29.91 3.78 24.18
CA ALA A 79 30.65 2.61 23.71
C ALA A 79 30.12 2.10 22.36
N VAL A 80 28.80 2.03 22.19
CA VAL A 80 28.18 1.61 20.92
C VAL A 80 28.47 2.63 19.81
N ALA A 81 28.44 3.93 20.14
CA ALA A 81 28.77 4.99 19.19
C ALA A 81 30.23 4.89 18.70
N ALA A 82 31.19 4.73 19.62
CA ALA A 82 32.59 4.56 19.29
C ALA A 82 32.86 3.31 18.43
N GLU A 83 32.13 2.21 18.67
CA GLU A 83 32.26 0.99 17.87
C GLU A 83 31.73 1.16 16.44
N LEU A 84 30.64 1.93 16.26
CA LEU A 84 30.11 2.27 14.93
C LEU A 84 31.07 3.20 14.16
N GLU A 85 31.62 4.20 14.85
CA GLU A 85 32.60 5.14 14.29
C GLU A 85 33.90 4.41 13.86
N ALA A 86 34.41 3.50 14.70
CA ALA A 86 35.57 2.67 14.37
C ALA A 86 35.36 1.78 13.13
N MET A 87 34.10 1.47 12.79
CA MET A 87 33.75 0.74 11.57
C MET A 87 33.50 1.65 10.36
N GLY A 88 33.68 2.97 10.47
CA GLY A 88 33.44 3.94 9.41
C GLY A 88 31.96 4.11 9.08
N VAL A 89 31.09 3.97 10.07
CA VAL A 89 29.64 4.08 9.90
C VAL A 89 29.17 5.42 10.47
N GLU A 90 28.59 6.26 9.63
CA GLU A 90 27.95 7.50 10.09
C GLU A 90 26.80 7.19 11.06
N LEU A 91 26.82 7.86 12.21
CA LEU A 91 25.80 7.74 13.24
C LEU A 91 24.54 8.49 12.79
N PRO A 92 23.34 7.90 12.95
CA PRO A 92 22.11 8.64 12.72
C PRO A 92 22.02 9.78 13.74
N GLU A 93 21.90 11.02 13.26
CA GLU A 93 21.62 12.17 14.13
C GLU A 93 20.28 11.97 14.83
N ALA A 94 20.21 12.36 16.11
CA ALA A 94 18.95 12.34 16.84
C ALA A 94 17.95 13.27 16.13
N PRO A 95 16.71 12.84 15.88
CA PRO A 95 15.70 13.74 15.31
C PRO A 95 15.52 14.94 16.26
N PRO A 96 15.27 16.15 15.71
CA PRO A 96 15.11 17.34 16.51
C PRO A 96 14.01 17.10 17.57
N PRO A 97 14.19 17.63 18.81
CA PRO A 97 13.17 17.46 19.84
C PRO A 97 11.83 17.99 19.32
N PRO A 98 10.71 17.30 19.62
CA PRO A 98 9.40 17.82 19.26
C PRO A 98 9.24 19.23 19.85
N PRO A 99 8.60 20.17 19.12
CA PRO A 99 8.33 21.49 19.66
C PRO A 99 7.61 21.33 21.01
N PRO A 100 7.92 22.18 22.02
CA PRO A 100 7.21 22.13 23.28
C PRO A 100 5.71 22.20 23.02
N PRO A 101 4.88 21.43 23.75
CA PRO A 101 3.43 21.55 23.60
C PRO A 101 3.08 23.02 23.79
N LEU A 102 2.44 23.61 22.78
CA LEU A 102 1.85 24.92 22.92
C LEU A 102 0.81 24.80 24.02
N THR A 103 1.18 25.21 25.23
CA THR A 103 0.28 25.39 26.37
C THR A 103 -0.61 26.60 26.10
N GLY A 104 -1.37 26.54 25.01
CA GLY A 104 -2.57 27.34 24.83
C GLY A 104 -3.67 26.68 25.61
N THR A 105 -4.01 27.21 26.77
CA THR A 105 -5.22 26.85 27.51
C THR A 105 -6.43 27.32 26.70
N PHE A 106 -6.86 26.54 25.71
CA PHE A 106 -8.17 26.71 25.12
C PHE A 106 -9.20 26.30 26.17
N THR A 107 -10.08 27.23 26.52
CA THR A 107 -11.16 26.93 27.45
C THR A 107 -12.16 26.01 26.76
N HIS A 108 -12.72 25.05 27.50
CA HIS A 108 -13.73 24.11 26.97
C HIS A 108 -14.94 24.83 26.33
N SER A 109 -15.21 26.08 26.75
CA SER A 109 -16.23 26.95 26.18
C SER A 109 -15.90 27.45 24.76
N GLU A 110 -14.63 27.75 24.46
CA GLU A 110 -14.24 28.21 23.12
C GLU A 110 -14.30 27.08 22.10
N VAL A 111 -13.92 25.86 22.49
CA VAL A 111 -13.99 24.68 21.61
C VAL A 111 -15.44 24.33 21.25
N LEU A 112 -16.36 24.36 22.22
CA LEU A 112 -17.78 24.10 21.97
C LEU A 112 -18.43 25.18 21.09
N GLN A 113 -18.11 26.46 21.30
CA GLN A 113 -18.63 27.54 20.46
C GLN A 113 -18.10 27.49 19.02
N SER A 114 -16.88 27.02 18.80
CA SER A 114 -16.34 26.81 17.45
C SER A 114 -16.96 25.59 16.75
N MET A 115 -17.35 24.55 17.49
CA MET A 115 -17.97 23.35 16.92
C MET A 115 -19.47 23.52 16.63
N GLU A 116 -20.18 24.37 17.36
CA GLU A 116 -21.61 24.65 17.09
C GLU A 116 -21.84 25.61 15.91
N LYS A 117 -20.80 26.30 15.45
CA LYS A 117 -20.91 27.34 14.40
C LYS A 117 -20.55 26.87 13.00
N GLU A 118 -20.04 25.66 12.84
CA GLU A 118 -19.69 25.14 11.53
C GLU A 118 -20.50 23.87 11.21
N VAL A 119 -21.44 24.09 10.29
CA VAL A 119 -21.93 23.11 9.33
C VAL A 119 -23.01 22.16 9.86
N SER A 120 -24.27 22.58 9.69
CA SER A 120 -25.42 21.68 9.76
C SER A 120 -25.20 20.52 8.77
N GLN A 121 -25.10 19.28 9.28
CA GLN A 121 -24.89 18.07 8.48
C GLN A 121 -25.86 17.92 7.29
N GLU A 122 -27.07 18.49 7.38
CA GLU A 122 -28.05 18.49 6.30
C GLU A 122 -27.65 19.35 5.10
N GLU A 123 -26.91 20.45 5.29
CA GLU A 123 -26.44 21.28 4.17
C GLU A 123 -25.31 20.61 3.40
N VAL A 124 -24.42 19.87 4.07
CA VAL A 124 -23.35 19.10 3.41
C VAL A 124 -23.93 17.95 2.63
N ALA A 125 -24.89 17.21 3.19
CA ALA A 125 -25.54 16.12 2.49
C ALA A 125 -26.26 16.61 1.22
N GLY A 126 -27.01 17.72 1.31
CA GLY A 126 -27.68 18.32 0.16
C GLY A 126 -26.74 18.94 -0.88
N ALA A 127 -25.60 19.49 -0.46
CA ALA A 127 -24.57 20.00 -1.36
C ALA A 127 -23.84 18.86 -2.11
N LEU A 128 -23.61 17.73 -1.44
CA LEU A 128 -23.00 16.55 -2.05
C LEU A 128 -23.95 15.90 -3.07
N GLU A 129 -25.24 15.81 -2.76
CA GLU A 129 -26.26 15.29 -3.68
C GLU A 129 -26.39 16.19 -4.92
N LYS A 130 -26.38 17.52 -4.76
CA LYS A 130 -26.34 18.46 -5.90
C LYS A 130 -25.06 18.35 -6.73
N LEU A 131 -23.90 18.10 -6.11
CA LEU A 131 -22.64 17.86 -6.82
C LEU A 131 -22.64 16.54 -7.59
N LEU A 132 -23.33 15.51 -7.09
CA LEU A 132 -23.49 14.22 -7.77
C LEU A 132 -24.45 14.35 -8.97
N ILE A 133 -25.55 15.10 -8.84
CA ILE A 133 -26.54 15.29 -9.91
C ILE A 133 -26.02 16.25 -11.01
N SER A 134 -25.30 17.31 -10.65
CA SER A 134 -24.81 18.31 -11.61
C SER A 134 -23.57 17.86 -12.42
N ARG A 135 -23.04 16.66 -12.16
CA ARG A 135 -21.88 16.09 -12.85
C ARG A 135 -22.23 15.34 -14.15
N GLY A 136 -23.51 15.33 -14.55
CA GLY A 136 -24.04 14.59 -15.70
C GLY A 136 -23.83 15.19 -17.11
N GLY A 137 -23.18 16.34 -17.28
CA GLY A 137 -23.15 17.05 -18.58
C GLY A 137 -21.87 16.95 -19.41
N GLY A 138 -20.73 16.61 -18.81
CA GLY A 138 -19.47 16.47 -19.56
C GLY A 138 -19.32 15.03 -20.03
N GLN A 139 -19.42 14.78 -21.35
CA GLN A 139 -18.93 13.54 -21.95
C GLN A 139 -17.45 13.38 -21.62
N ARG A 140 -17.16 12.82 -20.44
CA ARG A 140 -15.87 12.21 -20.16
C ARG A 140 -15.79 11.09 -21.15
N GLN A 141 -14.87 11.19 -22.10
CA GLN A 141 -14.54 10.10 -23.01
C GLN A 141 -14.23 8.89 -22.14
N ARG A 142 -15.24 8.05 -21.96
CA ARG A 142 -15.09 6.77 -21.30
C ARG A 142 -14.09 6.04 -22.19
N PRO A 143 -12.98 5.52 -21.67
CA PRO A 143 -12.10 4.73 -22.51
C PRO A 143 -12.98 3.65 -23.15
N GLU A 144 -12.98 3.59 -24.48
CA GLU A 144 -13.92 2.77 -25.26
C GLU A 144 -13.64 1.26 -25.15
N GLY A 145 -13.08 0.83 -24.02
CA GLY A 145 -12.88 -0.57 -23.70
C GLY A 145 -14.12 -1.19 -23.06
N PRO A 146 -14.37 -2.48 -23.31
CA PRO A 146 -15.35 -3.22 -22.52
C PRO A 146 -14.95 -3.17 -21.04
N ILE A 147 -15.93 -2.88 -20.17
CA ILE A 147 -15.77 -2.96 -18.72
C ILE A 147 -15.29 -4.38 -18.38
N SER A 148 -14.25 -4.50 -17.56
CA SER A 148 -13.75 -5.80 -17.13
C SER A 148 -14.84 -6.57 -16.39
N ARG A 149 -14.85 -7.90 -16.53
CA ARG A 149 -15.83 -8.75 -15.84
C ARG A 149 -15.74 -8.60 -14.32
N ALA A 150 -14.52 -8.46 -13.80
CA ALA A 150 -14.26 -8.19 -12.39
C ALA A 150 -14.92 -6.89 -11.92
N LEU A 151 -14.75 -5.78 -12.67
CA LEU A 151 -15.35 -4.50 -12.31
C LEU A 151 -16.88 -4.51 -12.42
N ALA A 152 -17.44 -5.22 -13.39
CA ALA A 152 -18.89 -5.43 -13.47
C ALA A 152 -19.43 -6.22 -12.26
N GLY A 153 -18.72 -7.26 -11.82
CA GLY A 153 -19.06 -7.99 -10.59
C GLY A 153 -18.98 -7.10 -9.34
N GLN A 154 -17.96 -6.24 -9.26
CA GLN A 154 -17.82 -5.26 -8.19
C GLN A 154 -19.01 -4.32 -8.09
N TYR A 155 -19.52 -3.84 -9.24
CA TYR A 155 -20.72 -3.01 -9.28
C TYR A 155 -21.96 -3.73 -8.77
N GLN A 156 -22.15 -4.99 -9.16
CA GLN A 156 -23.27 -5.80 -8.68
C GLN A 156 -23.22 -6.00 -7.16
N LEU A 157 -22.04 -6.22 -6.58
CA LEU A 157 -21.87 -6.36 -5.13
C LEU A 157 -22.19 -5.05 -4.38
N LEU A 158 -21.77 -3.91 -4.93
CA LEU A 158 -22.05 -2.59 -4.34
C LEU A 158 -23.52 -2.20 -4.45
N GLU A 159 -24.17 -2.51 -5.58
CA GLU A 159 -25.60 -2.28 -5.78
C GLU A 159 -26.45 -3.14 -4.83
N ALA A 160 -26.05 -4.40 -4.63
CA ALA A 160 -26.73 -5.30 -3.70
C ALA A 160 -26.54 -4.92 -2.22
N ASN A 161 -25.51 -4.13 -1.89
CA ASN A 161 -25.16 -3.79 -0.51
C ASN A 161 -24.87 -2.29 -0.35
N PRO A 162 -25.90 -1.42 -0.41
CA PRO A 162 -25.75 0.02 -0.23
C PRO A 162 -25.30 0.30 1.22
N GLY A 163 -24.04 0.69 1.39
CA GLY A 163 -23.43 0.90 2.71
C GLY A 163 -21.94 0.53 2.75
N PHE A 164 -21.47 -0.25 1.79
CA PHE A 164 -20.05 -0.52 1.61
C PHE A 164 -19.46 0.33 0.49
N SER A 165 -18.21 0.75 0.66
CA SER A 165 -17.50 1.59 -0.31
C SER A 165 -16.79 0.75 -1.37
N TYR A 166 -16.39 -0.47 -1.00
CA TYR A 166 -15.65 -1.39 -1.86
C TYR A 166 -15.80 -2.83 -1.35
N PHE A 167 -15.65 -3.82 -2.23
CA PHE A 167 -15.57 -5.25 -1.88
C PHE A 167 -14.22 -5.82 -2.33
N ILE A 168 -13.58 -6.62 -1.49
CA ILE A 168 -12.38 -7.37 -1.84
C ILE A 168 -12.83 -8.80 -2.15
N THR A 169 -12.80 -9.17 -3.43
CA THR A 169 -13.23 -10.48 -3.91
C THR A 169 -12.15 -11.51 -3.66
N LEU A 170 -12.50 -12.61 -2.99
CA LEU A 170 -11.57 -13.69 -2.68
C LEU A 170 -11.88 -14.91 -3.54
N PRO A 171 -10.88 -15.75 -3.85
CA PRO A 171 -11.14 -16.99 -4.57
C PRO A 171 -12.03 -17.91 -3.73
N ALA A 172 -13.05 -18.48 -4.37
CA ALA A 172 -13.90 -19.49 -3.75
C ALA A 172 -13.04 -20.61 -3.13
N PRO A 173 -13.38 -21.10 -1.92
CA PRO A 173 -14.63 -20.93 -1.19
C PRO A 173 -14.62 -19.79 -0.14
N LEU A 174 -13.65 -18.88 -0.19
CA LEU A 174 -13.56 -17.80 0.78
C LEU A 174 -14.69 -16.78 0.56
N PRO A 175 -15.30 -16.23 1.63
CA PRO A 175 -16.29 -15.17 1.49
C PRO A 175 -15.60 -13.87 1.06
N ASP A 176 -16.27 -13.09 0.22
CA ASP A 176 -15.83 -11.75 -0.12
C ASP A 176 -15.85 -10.84 1.12
N ILE A 177 -14.93 -9.87 1.16
CA ILE A 177 -14.77 -8.98 2.31
C ILE A 177 -15.26 -7.60 1.92
N ALA A 178 -16.32 -7.14 2.58
CA ALA A 178 -16.85 -5.81 2.40
C ALA A 178 -16.00 -4.78 3.16
N VAL A 179 -15.61 -3.71 2.48
CA VAL A 179 -14.85 -2.60 3.04
C VAL A 179 -15.80 -1.42 3.25
N HIS A 180 -16.00 -1.09 4.52
CA HIS A 180 -16.67 0.13 4.95
C HIS A 180 -15.61 1.15 5.35
N LEU A 181 -15.65 2.34 4.75
CA LEU A 181 -14.81 3.44 5.16
C LEU A 181 -15.55 4.22 6.23
N GLU A 182 -15.07 4.15 7.47
CA GLU A 182 -15.70 4.83 8.62
C GLU A 182 -15.75 6.35 8.42
N ASP A 183 -14.76 6.91 7.71
CA ASP A 183 -14.71 8.31 7.37
C ASP A 183 -15.54 8.60 6.10
N THR A 184 -16.54 9.48 6.24
CA THR A 184 -17.30 10.07 5.13
C THR A 184 -16.41 10.61 4.01
N MET A 185 -15.26 11.20 4.35
CA MET A 185 -14.30 11.68 3.35
C MET A 185 -13.68 10.53 2.57
N GLY A 186 -13.47 9.37 3.20
CA GLY A 186 -13.02 8.15 2.54
C GLY A 186 -14.03 7.63 1.51
N ALA A 187 -15.32 7.64 1.85
CA ALA A 187 -16.38 7.25 0.92
C ALA A 187 -16.44 8.16 -0.31
N VAL A 188 -16.47 9.49 -0.09
CA VAL A 188 -16.43 10.49 -1.16
C VAL A 188 -15.16 10.37 -2.00
N PHE A 189 -14.02 10.10 -1.36
CA PHE A 189 -12.76 9.84 -2.05
C PHE A 189 -12.90 8.64 -3.01
N PHE A 190 -13.48 7.51 -2.59
CA PHE A 190 -13.67 6.35 -3.45
C PHE A 190 -14.62 6.62 -4.62
N GLU A 191 -15.72 7.33 -4.37
CA GLU A 191 -16.66 7.74 -5.42
C GLU A 191 -16.01 8.67 -6.45
N THR A 192 -15.06 9.51 -6.03
CA THR A 192 -14.35 10.40 -6.94
C THR A 192 -13.21 9.73 -7.70
N MET A 193 -12.51 8.76 -7.10
CA MET A 193 -11.38 8.06 -7.71
C MET A 193 -11.81 6.93 -8.64
N ARG A 194 -12.89 6.20 -8.35
CA ARG A 194 -13.39 5.12 -9.21
C ARG A 194 -13.59 5.55 -10.67
N PRO A 195 -14.31 6.63 -11.01
CA PRO A 195 -14.47 7.06 -12.40
C PRO A 195 -13.16 7.54 -13.04
N ARG A 196 -12.16 7.96 -12.24
CA ARG A 196 -10.82 8.32 -12.75
C ARG A 196 -9.99 7.07 -13.06
N ALA A 197 -10.06 6.07 -12.19
CA ALA A 197 -9.47 4.75 -12.41
C ALA A 197 -10.07 4.07 -13.64
N GLU A 198 -11.40 4.12 -13.79
CA GLU A 198 -12.09 3.67 -15.01
C GLU A 198 -11.65 4.43 -16.26
N ALA A 199 -11.37 5.73 -16.14
CA ALA A 199 -10.83 6.53 -17.23
C ALA A 199 -9.37 6.18 -17.59
N GLY A 200 -8.79 5.14 -16.96
CA GLY A 200 -7.44 4.69 -17.22
C GLY A 200 -6.36 5.50 -16.50
N GLN A 201 -6.68 6.26 -15.45
CA GLN A 201 -5.69 7.07 -14.73
C GLN A 201 -4.92 6.22 -13.70
N PRO A 202 -3.61 5.97 -13.89
CA PRO A 202 -2.87 5.07 -13.00
C PRO A 202 -2.76 5.59 -11.57
N ARG A 203 -2.62 6.91 -11.43
CA ARG A 203 -2.54 7.56 -10.13
C ARG A 203 -3.81 7.31 -9.29
N ALA A 204 -4.98 7.26 -9.90
CA ALA A 204 -6.23 7.00 -9.18
C ALA A 204 -6.24 5.58 -8.59
N VAL A 205 -5.82 4.58 -9.38
CA VAL A 205 -5.73 3.18 -8.95
C VAL A 205 -4.71 3.01 -7.82
N LYS A 206 -3.56 3.71 -7.91
CA LYS A 206 -2.55 3.72 -6.85
C LYS A 206 -3.08 4.27 -5.53
N VAL A 207 -3.72 5.43 -5.53
CA VAL A 207 -4.21 6.02 -4.27
C VAL A 207 -5.37 5.18 -3.70
N MET A 208 -6.22 4.57 -4.56
CA MET A 208 -7.21 3.58 -4.10
C MET A 208 -6.54 2.37 -3.42
N TYR A 209 -5.46 1.84 -4.00
CA TYR A 209 -4.69 0.75 -3.40
C TYR A 209 -4.08 1.14 -2.05
N GLU A 210 -3.43 2.31 -1.97
CA GLU A 210 -2.84 2.83 -0.73
C GLU A 210 -3.89 2.99 0.37
N GLN A 211 -5.11 3.41 0.02
CA GLN A 211 -6.21 3.58 0.97
C GLN A 211 -6.82 2.24 1.43
N LEU A 212 -6.90 1.23 0.55
CA LEU A 212 -7.46 -0.10 0.88
C LEU A 212 -6.48 -1.02 1.59
N LEU A 213 -5.18 -0.82 1.37
CA LEU A 213 -4.14 -1.72 1.84
C LEU A 213 -4.16 -1.93 3.37
N PRO A 214 -4.30 -0.90 4.22
CA PRO A 214 -4.36 -1.09 5.68
C PRO A 214 -5.56 -1.95 6.10
N THR A 215 -6.73 -1.71 5.52
CA THR A 215 -7.95 -2.47 5.82
C THR A 215 -7.82 -3.92 5.36
N ALA A 216 -7.26 -4.15 4.15
CA ALA A 216 -6.99 -5.47 3.64
C ALA A 216 -6.00 -6.24 4.53
N GLN A 217 -4.91 -5.60 4.95
CA GLN A 217 -3.92 -6.18 5.85
C GLN A 217 -4.51 -6.51 7.23
N HIS A 218 -5.34 -5.63 7.78
CA HIS A 218 -6.04 -5.87 9.04
C HIS A 218 -6.99 -7.07 8.95
N ALA A 219 -7.65 -7.26 7.81
CA ALA A 219 -8.48 -8.42 7.51
C ALA A 219 -7.68 -9.70 7.16
N GLY A 220 -6.34 -9.65 7.20
CA GLY A 220 -5.47 -10.79 6.87
C GLY A 220 -5.37 -11.08 5.38
N ILE A 221 -5.83 -10.17 4.52
CA ILE A 221 -5.76 -10.30 3.07
C ILE A 221 -4.34 -9.92 2.61
N PRO A 222 -3.68 -10.76 1.80
CA PRO A 222 -2.38 -10.41 1.24
C PRO A 222 -2.47 -9.17 0.35
N ALA A 223 -1.49 -8.27 0.46
CA ALA A 223 -1.35 -7.11 -0.42
C ALA A 223 -1.38 -7.50 -1.92
N MET A 224 -0.80 -8.66 -2.25
CA MET A 224 -0.77 -9.21 -3.61
C MET A 224 -2.17 -9.53 -4.14
N GLN A 225 -3.10 -9.98 -3.29
CA GLN A 225 -4.48 -10.28 -3.69
C GLN A 225 -5.24 -8.99 -4.04
N LEU A 226 -5.11 -7.96 -3.21
CA LEU A 226 -5.69 -6.64 -3.49
C LEU A 226 -5.12 -6.04 -4.78
N ARG A 227 -3.80 -6.14 -4.96
CA ARG A 227 -3.10 -5.71 -6.17
C ARG A 227 -3.63 -6.42 -7.42
N LEU A 228 -3.80 -7.75 -7.35
CA LEU A 228 -4.36 -8.55 -8.44
C LEU A 228 -5.79 -8.12 -8.78
N GLN A 229 -6.65 -7.90 -7.77
CA GLN A 229 -8.02 -7.49 -7.99
C GLN A 229 -8.10 -6.12 -8.71
N LEU A 230 -7.37 -5.11 -8.23
CA LEU A 230 -7.33 -3.79 -8.90
C LEU A 230 -6.78 -3.88 -10.32
N LEU A 231 -5.78 -4.74 -10.55
CA LEU A 231 -5.25 -5.00 -11.88
C LEU A 231 -6.30 -5.63 -12.80
N THR A 232 -7.08 -6.60 -12.32
CA THR A 232 -8.16 -7.21 -13.11
C THR A 232 -9.31 -6.23 -13.35
N GLU A 233 -9.65 -5.39 -12.37
CA GLU A 233 -10.74 -4.42 -12.48
C GLU A 233 -10.40 -3.31 -13.49
N TYR A 234 -9.24 -2.66 -13.33
CA TYR A 234 -8.89 -1.45 -14.09
C TYR A 234 -7.86 -1.68 -15.20
N GLY A 235 -7.19 -2.84 -15.24
CA GLY A 235 -6.10 -3.09 -16.18
C GLY A 235 -4.84 -2.28 -15.86
N ILE A 236 -4.70 -1.80 -14.63
CA ILE A 236 -3.56 -0.97 -14.20
C ILE A 236 -2.98 -1.53 -12.92
N ASP A 237 -1.66 -1.68 -12.89
CA ASP A 237 -0.96 -2.10 -11.71
C ASP A 237 -0.79 -0.93 -10.72
N PRO A 238 -1.33 -1.00 -9.48
CA PRO A 238 -1.26 0.11 -8.53
C PRO A 238 0.15 0.43 -8.05
N VAL A 239 1.10 -0.51 -8.16
CA VAL A 239 2.48 -0.35 -7.65
C VAL A 239 3.39 0.27 -8.71
N THR A 240 3.39 -0.31 -9.91
CA THR A 240 4.25 0.18 -11.02
C THR A 240 3.58 1.27 -11.86
N GLU A 241 2.27 1.51 -11.65
CA GLU A 241 1.45 2.44 -12.44
C GLU A 241 1.40 2.08 -13.95
N GLN A 242 1.76 0.85 -14.32
CA GLN A 242 1.74 0.36 -15.70
C GLN A 242 0.35 -0.13 -16.10
N VAL A 243 -0.07 0.22 -17.31
CA VAL A 243 -1.29 -0.30 -17.94
C VAL A 243 -0.99 -1.65 -18.56
N VAL A 244 -1.71 -2.68 -18.15
CA VAL A 244 -1.57 -4.06 -18.62
C VAL A 244 -2.81 -4.42 -19.45
N PRO A 245 -2.70 -4.40 -20.79
CA PRO A 245 -3.81 -4.82 -21.64
C PRO A 245 -4.02 -6.33 -21.55
N GLY A 246 -5.17 -6.79 -22.05
CA GLY A 246 -5.52 -8.21 -22.11
C GLY A 246 -6.62 -8.62 -21.14
N SER A 247 -6.87 -9.93 -21.12
CA SER A 247 -7.82 -10.63 -20.28
C SER A 247 -7.38 -10.71 -18.81
N ASP A 248 -8.31 -11.08 -17.93
CA ASP A 248 -8.04 -11.25 -16.49
C ASP A 248 -6.95 -12.30 -16.23
N GLU A 249 -6.90 -13.36 -17.04
CA GLU A 249 -5.89 -14.42 -16.94
C GLU A 249 -4.50 -13.96 -17.37
N GLU A 250 -4.41 -13.18 -18.46
CA GLU A 250 -3.15 -12.58 -18.93
C GLU A 250 -2.61 -11.58 -17.91
N ARG A 251 -3.48 -10.77 -17.30
CA ARG A 251 -3.11 -9.84 -16.22
C ARG A 251 -2.60 -10.58 -14.98
N ALA A 252 -3.25 -11.67 -14.60
CA ALA A 252 -2.79 -12.52 -13.50
C ALA A 252 -1.44 -13.21 -13.82
N ALA A 253 -1.24 -13.64 -15.06
CA ALA A 253 0.05 -14.19 -15.52
C ALA A 253 1.15 -13.13 -15.50
N TRP A 254 0.87 -11.92 -15.99
CA TRP A 254 1.79 -10.78 -15.93
C TRP A 254 2.18 -10.44 -14.50
N LEU A 255 1.22 -10.37 -13.56
CA LEU A 255 1.54 -10.09 -12.17
C LEU A 255 2.49 -11.14 -11.56
N ARG A 256 2.27 -12.42 -11.89
CA ARG A 256 3.14 -13.53 -11.46
C ARG A 256 4.53 -13.50 -12.09
N SER A 257 4.73 -12.87 -13.25
CA SER A 257 6.07 -12.73 -13.84
C SER A 257 6.85 -11.56 -13.25
N VAL A 258 6.16 -10.50 -12.81
CA VAL A 258 6.77 -9.30 -12.23
C VAL A 258 7.03 -9.43 -10.72
N VAL A 259 6.16 -10.13 -9.98
CA VAL A 259 6.27 -10.27 -8.53
C VAL A 259 7.34 -11.31 -8.16
N PRO A 260 8.28 -11.03 -7.24
CA PRO A 260 9.27 -12.01 -6.80
C PRO A 260 8.64 -13.31 -6.26
N PRO A 261 9.21 -14.50 -6.57
CA PRO A 261 8.66 -15.78 -6.08
C PRO A 261 8.57 -15.92 -4.55
N ALA A 262 9.34 -15.12 -3.80
CA ALA A 262 9.23 -15.08 -2.34
C ALA A 262 7.91 -14.45 -1.88
N GLU A 263 7.50 -13.34 -2.50
CA GLU A 263 6.25 -12.64 -2.19
C GLU A 263 5.03 -13.47 -2.59
N GLN A 264 5.10 -14.16 -3.75
CA GLN A 264 4.05 -15.08 -4.18
C GLN A 264 3.81 -16.19 -3.15
N ARG A 265 4.90 -16.80 -2.66
CA ARG A 265 4.82 -17.84 -1.61
C ARG A 265 4.29 -17.28 -0.30
N ALA A 266 4.65 -16.06 0.07
CA ALA A 266 4.15 -15.41 1.28
C ALA A 266 2.63 -15.15 1.18
N ALA A 267 2.16 -14.61 0.06
CA ALA A 267 0.74 -14.38 -0.18
C ALA A 267 -0.06 -15.68 -0.23
N GLN A 268 0.49 -16.73 -0.85
CA GLN A 268 -0.14 -18.06 -0.89
C GLN A 268 -0.26 -18.66 0.52
N ARG A 269 0.77 -18.52 1.37
CA ARG A 269 0.72 -18.96 2.77
C ARG A 269 -0.35 -18.20 3.56
N GLN A 270 -0.40 -16.88 3.41
CA GLN A 270 -1.42 -16.05 4.06
C GLN A 270 -2.85 -16.46 3.67
N LEU A 271 -3.11 -16.72 2.38
CA LEU A 271 -4.42 -17.22 1.94
C LEU A 271 -4.75 -18.60 2.50
N GLN A 272 -3.76 -19.51 2.57
CA GLN A 272 -3.95 -20.82 3.21
C GLN A 272 -4.27 -20.69 4.70
N ASP A 273 -3.65 -19.73 5.39
CA ASP A 273 -3.91 -19.47 6.80
C ASP A 273 -5.33 -18.92 7.01
N VAL A 274 -5.79 -18.02 6.13
CA VAL A 274 -7.19 -17.53 6.12
C VAL A 274 -8.18 -18.69 5.87
N GLN A 275 -7.89 -19.60 4.93
CA GLN A 275 -8.73 -20.78 4.68
C GLN A 275 -8.78 -21.76 5.86
N ARG A 276 -7.67 -21.89 6.59
CA ARG A 276 -7.59 -22.75 7.78
C ARG A 276 -8.39 -22.19 8.95
N PHE A 277 -8.48 -20.87 9.05
CA PHE A 277 -9.40 -20.19 9.96
C PHE A 277 -10.84 -20.35 9.46
N ARG A 278 -11.41 -21.55 9.64
CA ARG A 278 -12.83 -21.77 9.43
C ARG A 278 -13.61 -20.89 10.41
N PRO A 279 -14.55 -20.03 9.95
CA PRO A 279 -15.38 -19.18 10.81
C PRO A 279 -16.40 -19.95 11.68
N GLY A 280 -16.23 -21.26 11.85
CA GLY A 280 -17.11 -22.10 12.67
C GLY A 280 -16.73 -22.22 14.15
N ARG A 281 -15.64 -21.57 14.62
CA ARG A 281 -15.20 -21.72 16.02
C ARG A 281 -14.80 -20.43 16.75
N ALA A 282 -14.56 -19.33 16.04
CA ALA A 282 -14.39 -18.02 16.63
C ALA A 282 -15.61 -17.19 16.25
N GLY A 283 -16.28 -16.61 17.24
CA GLY A 283 -17.50 -15.81 17.06
C GLY A 283 -17.35 -14.84 15.90
N ARG A 284 -18.42 -14.73 15.10
CA ARG A 284 -18.59 -13.80 13.97
C ARG A 284 -17.77 -12.52 14.20
N VAL A 285 -16.60 -12.43 13.56
CA VAL A 285 -15.83 -11.19 13.50
C VAL A 285 -16.61 -10.28 12.56
N VAL A 286 -17.66 -9.67 13.09
CA VAL A 286 -18.18 -8.43 12.53
C VAL A 286 -17.06 -7.43 12.79
N CYS A 287 -16.31 -7.06 11.76
CA CYS A 287 -15.47 -5.88 11.85
C CYS A 287 -16.40 -4.69 12.13
N GLY A 288 -16.53 -4.36 13.42
CA GLY A 288 -16.91 -3.06 13.95
C GLY A 288 -18.17 -2.40 13.41
N THR A 289 -19.35 -3.01 13.51
CA THR A 289 -20.52 -2.17 13.86
C THR A 289 -20.38 -1.80 15.32
N ARG A 290 -19.67 -0.70 15.61
CA ARG A 290 -19.68 -0.08 16.94
C ARG A 290 -21.07 0.51 17.13
N GLU A 291 -22.00 -0.34 17.58
CA GLU A 291 -23.34 0.03 17.96
C GLU A 291 -23.24 1.01 19.13
N GLN A 292 -23.16 2.32 18.82
CA GLN A 292 -23.26 3.35 19.84
C GLN A 292 -24.70 3.30 20.38
N GLY A 293 -24.83 2.63 21.52
CA GLY A 293 -26.06 2.54 22.29
C GLY A 293 -26.62 3.94 22.55
N ARG A 294 -27.66 4.28 21.79
CA ARG A 294 -28.54 5.42 22.05
C ARG A 294 -29.43 5.03 23.23
N LYS A 295 -28.92 5.16 24.45
CA LYS A 295 -29.76 5.12 25.66
C LYS A 295 -30.68 6.34 25.62
N ARG A 296 -31.98 6.09 25.53
CA ARG A 296 -33.04 7.05 25.89
C ARG A 296 -33.32 6.93 27.38
#